data_AF-A0AAV3P693-F1
#
_entry.id   AF-A0AAV3P693-F1
#
_cell.length_a   1.000
_cell.length_b   1.000
_cell.length_c   1.000
_cell.angle_alpha   90.00
_cell.angle_beta   90.00
_cell.angle_gamma   90.00
#
_symmetry.space_group_name_H-M   'P 1'
#
loop_
_entity.id
_entity.type
_entity.pdbx_description
1 polymer ?
#
loop_
_entity_poly.entity_id
_entity_poly.type
_entity_poly.pdbx_seq_one_letter_code
_entity_poly.pdbx_strand_id
1 'polypeptide(L)'
;MSMDKASSDCPYPGCFFCVMKEANPSKRRSSVLKFFRELPSQDDDGQVLPISGLWNTAMAHPNDPEFIELGIFECMAALIWKGLKNRRWLSHDQNIYIPYYAAHIIGSYTMNMEEFAERAVRAGVIPPLVELLRGRLTWVEQRVAVRALGHLATYASTFPSVASHGEILELSIQLAMSSLEIVYTHFYQYADRRHSYHCDLLTRGMGGVEMESRKAEEWASQLQCWSLQLINCFAFKSEFLATICIQEFLVKLPGMWGGLVNENSPAGIGLLRTICHHKLGRGPVASCAGIIEALCNIARSSDDWQYMAIDCLLWLLQDPSTSHKVADKTVPALVDLADITTLGDHKKLGESIVNVLQECIQSQGTGRYSISNLCKEEVEELMNSRQRLKWEKSMPKEDLHIKQAAALVVKLEGNSLFSSGNISAAASKYSEALSLCPIRSKRERAVLYSNRAQCYLLLQQPLEAISDATRALCLHNPVNRHAKSLWRRAQAYDMLGLAKESLLDAILFINECSQSSDPDLSLRQNKVPDYAERLVKKQMRAAWLFREASIKHGAVHGEGDTRDMYGQEADDSEWETASESDVGNDGRDDIGDDESEWKNDIESKDKHGYNVQLTEDEA
;
A
#
# COMPACT_ATOMS: atom_id res chain seq x y z
N MET A 1 -1.39 13.89 64.36
CA MET A 1 -2.53 14.57 63.70
C MET A 1 -2.32 14.37 62.19
N SER A 2 -2.61 13.16 61.69
CA SER A 2 -3.90 12.80 61.08
C SER A 2 -4.30 13.78 59.97
N MET A 3 -4.01 13.37 58.75
CA MET A 3 -4.83 13.64 57.57
C MET A 3 -4.75 12.38 56.70
N ASP A 4 -5.31 11.30 57.23
CA ASP A 4 -5.98 10.30 56.38
C ASP A 4 -7.12 11.04 55.69
N LYS A 5 -6.85 11.57 54.49
CA LYS A 5 -7.92 11.90 53.56
C LYS A 5 -8.45 10.58 53.04
N ALA A 6 -9.50 10.09 53.70
CA ALA A 6 -10.37 9.04 53.23
C ALA A 6 -10.52 9.13 51.71
N SER A 7 -10.03 8.11 50.99
CA SER A 7 -10.50 7.88 49.63
C SER A 7 -12.00 7.68 49.73
N SER A 8 -12.77 8.43 48.94
CA SER A 8 -14.19 8.16 48.74
C SER A 8 -14.39 6.66 48.51
N ASP A 9 -15.08 5.99 49.43
CA ASP A 9 -15.45 4.58 49.26
C ASP A 9 -16.15 4.46 47.91
N CYS A 10 -15.63 3.57 47.06
CA CYS A 10 -16.24 3.33 45.77
C CYS A 10 -17.69 2.86 46.01
N PRO A 11 -18.69 3.45 45.33
CA PRO A 11 -20.09 3.10 45.54
C PRO A 11 -20.42 1.64 45.14
N TYR A 12 -19.47 0.93 44.51
CA TYR A 12 -19.57 -0.45 44.09
C TYR A 12 -18.42 -1.29 44.70
N PRO A 13 -18.55 -1.77 45.95
CA PRO A 13 -17.59 -2.68 46.56
C PRO A 13 -17.42 -3.93 45.70
N GLY A 14 -16.18 -4.21 45.25
CA GLY A 14 -15.89 -5.33 44.34
C GLY A 14 -15.91 -4.98 42.85
N CYS A 15 -16.07 -3.70 42.47
CA CYS A 15 -15.89 -3.28 41.08
C CYS A 15 -14.45 -3.53 40.59
N PHE A 16 -14.28 -3.67 39.28
CA PHE A 16 -12.99 -3.97 38.66
C PHE A 16 -11.86 -3.01 39.10
N PHE A 17 -12.11 -1.71 39.16
CA PHE A 17 -11.09 -0.73 39.58
C PHE A 17 -10.69 -0.87 41.04
N CYS A 18 -11.61 -1.26 41.93
CA CYS A 18 -11.29 -1.59 43.31
C CYS A 18 -10.49 -2.89 43.40
N VAL A 19 -10.85 -3.90 42.60
CA VAL A 19 -10.10 -5.15 42.49
C VAL A 19 -8.66 -4.87 42.04
N MET A 20 -8.47 -4.03 41.03
CA MET A 20 -7.14 -3.68 40.51
C MET A 20 -6.29 -2.87 41.50
N LYS A 21 -6.91 -2.15 42.44
CA LYS A 21 -6.23 -1.43 43.53
C LYS A 21 -5.82 -2.31 44.71
N GLU A 22 -6.20 -3.59 44.72
CA GLU A 22 -5.77 -4.55 45.75
C GLU A 22 -4.25 -4.72 45.73
N ALA A 23 -3.62 -4.36 46.86
CA ALA A 23 -2.17 -4.36 47.02
C ALA A 23 -1.60 -5.79 47.10
N ASN A 24 -2.37 -6.76 47.59
CA ASN A 24 -1.95 -8.15 47.66
C ASN A 24 -2.14 -8.87 46.30
N PRO A 25 -1.06 -9.28 45.61
CA PRO A 25 -1.17 -9.86 44.26
C PRO A 25 -2.00 -11.14 44.20
N SER A 26 -1.89 -12.01 45.21
CA SER A 26 -2.65 -13.27 45.24
C SER A 26 -4.15 -13.03 45.43
N LYS A 27 -4.52 -12.06 46.29
CA LYS A 27 -5.92 -11.66 46.46
C LYS A 27 -6.45 -10.97 45.21
N ARG A 28 -5.67 -10.07 44.59
CA ARG A 28 -6.02 -9.41 43.34
C ARG A 28 -6.31 -10.43 42.24
N ARG A 29 -5.38 -11.37 41.99
CA ARG A 29 -5.55 -12.43 40.99
C ARG A 29 -6.81 -13.28 41.25
N SER A 30 -7.05 -13.67 42.50
CA SER A 30 -8.26 -14.42 42.85
C SER A 30 -9.55 -13.62 42.61
N SER A 31 -9.53 -12.32 42.90
CA SER A 31 -10.66 -11.41 42.66
C SER A 31 -10.90 -11.15 41.17
N VAL A 32 -9.84 -10.99 40.37
CA VAL A 32 -9.94 -10.85 38.90
C VAL A 32 -10.49 -12.12 38.26
N LEU A 33 -10.00 -13.30 38.66
CA LEU A 33 -10.54 -14.58 38.21
C LEU A 33 -12.04 -14.71 38.50
N LYS A 34 -12.46 -14.31 39.70
CA LYS A 34 -13.88 -14.30 40.08
C LYS A 34 -14.68 -13.31 39.21
N PHE A 35 -14.13 -12.11 39.03
CA PHE A 35 -14.73 -11.06 38.20
C PHE A 35 -14.98 -11.54 36.75
N PHE A 36 -13.99 -12.15 36.09
CA PHE A 36 -14.15 -12.67 34.73
C PHE A 36 -15.19 -13.79 34.61
N ARG A 37 -15.39 -14.59 35.66
CA ARG A 37 -16.43 -15.64 35.66
C ARG A 37 -17.84 -15.08 35.84
N GLU A 38 -17.99 -14.01 36.63
CA GLU A 38 -19.30 -13.45 37.00
C GLU A 38 -19.76 -12.35 36.04
N LEU A 39 -18.85 -11.61 35.42
CA LEU A 39 -19.19 -10.47 34.56
C LEU A 39 -20.20 -10.82 33.44
N PRO A 40 -20.07 -11.94 32.70
CA PRO A 40 -21.05 -12.27 31.66
C PRO A 40 -22.45 -12.59 32.19
N SER A 41 -22.61 -13.05 33.44
CA SER A 41 -23.91 -13.41 34.01
C SER A 41 -24.63 -12.25 34.71
N GLN A 42 -23.95 -11.15 34.99
CA GLN A 42 -24.50 -9.94 35.61
C GLN A 42 -25.20 -9.04 34.58
N ASP A 43 -26.22 -8.28 35.02
CA ASP A 43 -26.92 -7.28 34.20
C ASP A 43 -26.83 -5.88 34.86
N ASP A 44 -25.73 -5.61 35.55
CA ASP A 44 -25.51 -4.37 36.32
C ASP A 44 -25.24 -3.17 35.39
N ASP A 45 -25.54 -1.96 35.87
CA ASP A 45 -25.20 -0.71 35.16
C ASP A 45 -23.68 -0.49 35.13
N GLY A 46 -23.16 0.13 34.06
CA GLY A 46 -21.74 0.51 33.97
C GLY A 46 -20.79 -0.65 33.66
N GLN A 47 -21.28 -1.80 33.18
CA GLN A 47 -20.45 -2.95 32.77
C GLN A 47 -19.41 -2.60 31.70
N VAL A 48 -19.67 -1.59 30.88
CA VAL A 48 -18.73 -1.10 29.85
C VAL A 48 -17.43 -0.57 30.45
N LEU A 49 -17.46 0.03 31.65
CA LEU A 49 -16.31 0.75 32.22
C LEU A 49 -15.14 -0.19 32.55
N PRO A 50 -15.35 -1.32 33.27
CA PRO A 50 -14.31 -2.35 33.41
C PRO A 50 -13.76 -2.84 32.08
N ILE A 51 -14.62 -3.06 31.08
CA ILE A 51 -14.22 -3.66 29.80
C ILE A 51 -13.40 -2.66 28.97
N SER A 52 -13.77 -1.38 28.97
CA SER A 52 -12.96 -0.31 28.39
C SER A 52 -11.61 -0.18 29.09
N GLY A 53 -11.57 -0.32 30.42
CA GLY A 53 -10.32 -0.38 31.19
C GLY A 53 -9.43 -1.57 30.77
N LEU A 54 -10.01 -2.76 30.64
CA LEU A 54 -9.31 -3.96 30.16
C LEU A 54 -8.79 -3.80 28.73
N TRP A 55 -9.56 -3.15 27.86
CA TRP A 55 -9.13 -2.84 26.50
C TRP A 55 -7.91 -1.91 26.49
N ASN A 56 -7.90 -0.84 27.28
CA ASN A 56 -6.74 0.03 27.42
C ASN A 56 -5.51 -0.75 27.91
N THR A 57 -5.69 -1.65 28.89
CA THR A 57 -4.58 -2.51 29.37
C THR A 57 -4.10 -3.48 28.31
N ALA A 58 -5.01 -4.13 27.56
CA ALA A 58 -4.65 -5.04 26.48
C ALA A 58 -3.86 -4.35 25.36
N MET A 59 -4.12 -3.06 25.12
CA MET A 59 -3.39 -2.27 24.12
C MET A 59 -2.04 -1.78 24.63
N ALA A 60 -1.97 -1.34 25.89
CA ALA A 60 -0.70 -0.92 26.48
C ALA A 60 0.25 -2.09 26.74
N HIS A 61 -0.27 -3.26 27.10
CA HIS A 61 0.48 -4.43 27.53
C HIS A 61 -0.01 -5.73 26.87
N PRO A 62 0.05 -5.83 25.52
CA PRO A 62 -0.49 -6.97 24.76
C PRO A 62 0.26 -8.29 25.02
N ASN A 63 1.49 -8.21 25.56
CA ASN A 63 2.33 -9.37 25.85
C ASN A 63 2.25 -9.81 27.32
N ASP A 64 1.44 -9.15 28.15
CA ASP A 64 1.27 -9.51 29.56
C ASP A 64 0.28 -10.69 29.71
N PRO A 65 0.72 -11.84 30.26
CA PRO A 65 -0.12 -13.01 30.43
C PRO A 65 -1.12 -12.89 31.59
N GLU A 66 -1.05 -11.89 32.48
CA GLU A 66 -1.80 -11.87 33.75
C GLU A 66 -3.30 -12.13 33.55
N PHE A 67 -3.96 -11.40 32.64
CA PHE A 67 -5.40 -11.59 32.41
C PHE A 67 -5.74 -12.84 31.58
N ILE A 68 -4.80 -13.28 30.73
CA ILE A 68 -4.96 -14.49 29.93
C ILE A 68 -5.00 -15.71 30.84
N GLU A 69 -4.09 -15.80 31.81
CA GLU A 69 -4.06 -16.86 32.83
C GLU A 69 -5.32 -16.89 33.70
N LEU A 70 -6.01 -15.75 33.82
CA LEU A 70 -7.20 -15.59 34.66
C LEU A 70 -8.51 -15.79 33.90
N GLY A 71 -8.47 -16.10 32.60
CA GLY A 71 -9.66 -16.46 31.81
C GLY A 71 -10.35 -15.29 31.11
N ILE A 72 -9.59 -14.27 30.69
CA ILE A 72 -10.15 -13.13 29.96
C ILE A 72 -10.79 -13.55 28.63
N PHE A 73 -10.24 -14.54 27.92
CA PHE A 73 -10.77 -14.95 26.63
C PHE A 73 -12.16 -15.58 26.73
N GLU A 74 -12.38 -16.45 27.73
CA GLU A 74 -13.68 -17.04 28.02
C GLU A 74 -14.70 -15.96 28.38
N CYS A 75 -14.29 -14.98 29.20
CA CYS A 75 -15.12 -13.83 29.56
C CYS A 75 -15.51 -13.01 28.32
N MET A 76 -14.55 -12.64 27.47
CA MET A 76 -14.82 -11.84 26.26
C MET A 76 -15.69 -12.59 25.26
N ALA A 77 -15.44 -13.89 25.03
CA ALA A 77 -16.26 -14.72 24.17
C ALA A 77 -17.73 -14.81 24.68
N ALA A 78 -17.91 -14.96 25.99
CA ALA A 78 -19.23 -15.00 26.61
C ALA A 78 -19.97 -13.66 26.48
N LEU A 79 -19.28 -12.53 26.64
CA LEU A 79 -19.85 -11.19 26.48
C LEU A 79 -20.28 -10.90 25.04
N ILE A 80 -19.49 -11.30 24.04
CA ILE A 80 -19.89 -11.20 22.63
C ILE A 80 -21.16 -12.03 22.40
N TRP A 81 -21.20 -13.27 22.87
CA TRP A 81 -22.40 -14.10 22.76
C TRP A 81 -23.62 -13.50 23.44
N LYS A 82 -23.45 -12.88 24.61
CA LYS A 82 -24.51 -12.21 25.32
C LYS A 82 -25.07 -11.04 24.50
N GLY A 83 -24.20 -10.20 23.95
CA GLY A 83 -24.61 -9.09 23.07
C GLY A 83 -25.36 -9.57 21.83
N LEU A 84 -24.90 -10.65 21.22
CA LEU A 84 -25.55 -11.24 20.04
C LEU A 84 -26.92 -11.88 20.34
N LYS A 85 -27.09 -12.51 21.51
CA LYS A 85 -28.30 -13.28 21.85
C LYS A 85 -29.33 -12.48 22.63
N ASN A 86 -28.92 -11.47 23.39
CA ASN A 86 -29.79 -10.70 24.28
C ASN A 86 -29.84 -9.22 23.86
N ARG A 87 -30.77 -8.91 22.95
CA ARG A 87 -31.00 -7.53 22.47
C ARG A 87 -31.38 -6.57 23.59
N ARG A 88 -32.10 -7.03 24.63
CA ARG A 88 -32.50 -6.18 25.75
C ARG A 88 -31.30 -5.74 26.57
N TRP A 89 -30.40 -6.69 26.87
CA TRP A 89 -29.14 -6.40 27.55
C TRP A 89 -28.25 -5.48 26.70
N LEU A 90 -28.16 -5.72 25.39
CA LEU A 90 -27.35 -4.90 24.50
C LEU A 90 -27.85 -3.45 24.41
N SER A 91 -29.16 -3.23 24.44
CA SER A 91 -29.77 -1.89 24.45
C SER A 91 -29.80 -1.22 25.82
N HIS A 92 -29.37 -1.92 26.88
CA HIS A 92 -29.36 -1.41 28.24
C HIS A 92 -28.07 -0.61 28.51
N ASP A 93 -28.21 0.55 29.13
CA ASP A 93 -27.10 1.46 29.48
C ASP A 93 -26.12 1.67 28.31
N GLN A 94 -24.83 1.37 28.49
CA GLN A 94 -23.79 1.45 27.47
C GLN A 94 -23.30 0.05 27.04
N ASN A 95 -24.13 -0.98 27.13
CA ASN A 95 -23.73 -2.34 26.77
C ASN A 95 -23.49 -2.53 25.27
N ILE A 96 -24.00 -1.63 24.42
CA ILE A 96 -23.79 -1.64 22.96
C ILE A 96 -22.30 -1.64 22.57
N TYR A 97 -21.44 -1.05 23.41
CA TYR A 97 -19.99 -1.00 23.17
C TYR A 97 -19.25 -2.29 23.55
N ILE A 98 -19.87 -3.16 24.35
CA ILE A 98 -19.18 -4.31 24.93
C ILE A 98 -18.69 -5.31 23.88
N PRO A 99 -19.50 -5.73 22.88
CA PRO A 99 -19.02 -6.65 21.85
C PRO A 99 -17.82 -6.11 21.08
N TYR A 100 -17.79 -4.79 20.81
CA TYR A 100 -16.66 -4.13 20.19
C TYR A 100 -15.39 -4.25 21.03
N TYR A 101 -15.43 -3.83 22.29
CA TYR A 101 -14.25 -3.90 23.17
C TYR A 101 -13.81 -5.35 23.41
N ALA A 102 -14.74 -6.28 23.58
CA ALA A 102 -14.43 -7.69 23.81
C ALA A 102 -13.69 -8.31 22.62
N ALA A 103 -14.16 -8.08 21.39
CA ALA A 103 -13.48 -8.54 20.18
C ALA A 103 -12.10 -7.88 20.02
N HIS A 104 -12.01 -6.58 20.35
CA HIS A 104 -10.75 -5.84 20.30
C HIS A 104 -9.72 -6.38 21.30
N ILE A 105 -10.11 -6.65 22.54
CA ILE A 105 -9.27 -7.26 23.59
C ILE A 105 -8.72 -8.60 23.12
N ILE A 106 -9.58 -9.46 22.54
CA ILE A 106 -9.15 -10.75 21.99
C ILE A 106 -8.06 -10.50 20.95
N GLY A 107 -8.33 -9.66 19.95
CA GLY A 107 -7.37 -9.36 18.89
C GLY A 107 -6.05 -8.79 19.42
N SER A 108 -6.09 -7.91 20.42
CA SER A 108 -4.90 -7.29 21.03
C SER A 108 -3.98 -8.30 21.70
N TYR A 109 -4.52 -9.21 22.51
CA TYR A 109 -3.70 -10.24 23.15
C TYR A 109 -3.20 -11.31 22.18
N THR A 110 -3.90 -11.56 21.07
CA THR A 110 -3.47 -12.58 20.10
C THR A 110 -2.55 -12.05 19.00
N MET A 111 -2.14 -10.76 19.02
CA MET A 111 -1.44 -10.16 17.88
C MET A 111 0.05 -10.52 17.78
N ASN A 112 0.71 -10.76 18.92
CA ASN A 112 2.17 -10.92 18.96
C ASN A 112 2.63 -12.32 19.44
N MET A 113 1.80 -13.04 20.19
CA MET A 113 2.21 -14.26 20.89
C MET A 113 1.37 -15.47 20.45
N GLU A 114 2.03 -16.46 19.84
CA GLU A 114 1.38 -17.69 19.36
C GLU A 114 0.70 -18.46 20.51
N GLU A 115 1.32 -18.56 21.69
CA GLU A 115 0.72 -19.23 22.86
C GLU A 115 -0.60 -18.56 23.29
N PHE A 116 -0.70 -17.24 23.17
CA PHE A 116 -1.91 -16.50 23.53
C PHE A 116 -3.02 -16.77 22.51
N ALA A 117 -2.67 -16.84 21.22
CA ALA A 117 -3.59 -17.27 20.18
C ALA A 117 -4.12 -18.70 20.42
N GLU A 118 -3.24 -19.66 20.75
CA GLU A 118 -3.66 -21.04 21.08
C GLU A 118 -4.61 -21.10 22.28
N ARG A 119 -4.36 -20.29 23.32
CA ARG A 119 -5.25 -20.16 24.48
C ARG A 119 -6.60 -19.56 24.09
N ALA A 120 -6.62 -18.53 23.26
CA ALA A 120 -7.85 -17.92 22.77
C ALA A 120 -8.70 -18.92 21.96
N VAL A 121 -8.07 -19.70 21.08
CA VAL A 121 -8.75 -20.76 20.32
C VAL A 121 -9.36 -21.80 21.27
N ARG A 122 -8.61 -22.27 22.28
CA ARG A 122 -9.12 -23.22 23.29
C ARG A 122 -10.27 -22.64 24.12
N ALA A 123 -10.28 -21.33 24.36
CA ALA A 123 -11.36 -20.62 25.05
C ALA A 123 -12.62 -20.44 24.17
N GLY A 124 -12.59 -20.85 22.90
CA GLY A 124 -13.76 -20.82 22.03
C GLY A 124 -14.12 -19.43 21.49
N VAL A 125 -13.12 -18.57 21.24
CA VAL A 125 -13.34 -17.21 20.72
C VAL A 125 -13.77 -17.16 19.25
N ILE A 126 -13.45 -18.19 18.44
CA ILE A 126 -13.70 -18.15 16.99
C ILE A 126 -15.21 -18.05 16.67
N PRO A 127 -16.11 -18.93 17.18
CA PRO A 127 -17.53 -18.86 16.85
C PRO A 127 -18.20 -17.49 17.08
N PRO A 128 -18.04 -16.82 18.25
CA PRO A 128 -18.62 -15.50 18.44
C PRO A 128 -18.00 -14.42 17.53
N LEU A 129 -16.70 -14.50 17.22
CA LEU A 129 -16.06 -13.59 16.26
C LEU A 129 -16.61 -13.78 14.84
N VAL A 130 -16.90 -15.02 14.43
CA VAL A 130 -17.53 -15.29 13.12
C VAL A 130 -18.94 -14.70 13.04
N GLU A 131 -19.74 -14.75 14.11
CA GLU A 131 -21.04 -14.07 14.13
C GLU A 131 -20.91 -12.55 13.98
N LEU A 132 -19.90 -11.94 14.61
CA LEU A 132 -19.61 -10.52 14.40
C LEU A 132 -19.18 -10.25 12.95
N LEU A 133 -18.31 -11.08 12.37
CA LEU A 133 -17.86 -10.99 10.98
C LEU A 133 -19.03 -11.04 9.98
N ARG A 134 -20.07 -11.85 10.26
CA ARG A 134 -21.31 -11.91 9.48
C ARG A 134 -22.13 -10.61 9.50
N GLY A 135 -21.74 -9.61 10.28
CA GLY A 135 -22.48 -8.36 10.39
C GLY A 135 -23.76 -8.50 11.22
N ARG A 136 -23.79 -9.40 12.21
CA ARG A 136 -24.93 -9.55 13.14
C ARG A 136 -25.18 -8.30 13.99
N LEU A 137 -24.14 -7.48 14.17
CA LEU A 137 -24.21 -6.15 14.77
C LEU A 137 -23.98 -5.10 13.69
N THR A 138 -22.86 -4.37 13.73
CA THR A 138 -22.54 -3.34 12.73
C THR A 138 -21.14 -3.53 12.15
N TRP A 139 -20.81 -2.70 11.17
CA TRP A 139 -19.49 -2.67 10.53
C TRP A 139 -18.35 -2.37 11.52
N VAL A 140 -18.65 -1.67 12.62
CA VAL A 140 -17.68 -1.37 13.69
C VAL A 140 -17.21 -2.66 14.37
N GLU A 141 -18.14 -3.57 14.67
CA GLU A 141 -17.80 -4.88 15.25
C GLU A 141 -17.22 -5.84 14.20
N GLN A 142 -17.66 -5.77 12.93
CA GLN A 142 -17.03 -6.53 11.84
C GLN A 142 -15.53 -6.21 11.74
N ARG A 143 -15.15 -4.94 11.86
CA ARG A 143 -13.74 -4.49 11.78
C ARG A 143 -12.86 -5.14 12.84
N VAL A 144 -13.27 -5.11 14.10
CA VAL A 144 -12.47 -5.72 15.18
C VAL A 144 -12.52 -7.23 15.15
N ALA A 145 -13.62 -7.82 14.66
CA ALA A 145 -13.74 -9.27 14.49
C ALA A 145 -12.82 -9.80 13.40
N VAL A 146 -12.78 -9.16 12.23
CA VAL A 146 -11.89 -9.56 11.13
C VAL A 146 -10.41 -9.39 11.52
N ARG A 147 -10.07 -8.33 12.28
CA ARG A 147 -8.72 -8.13 12.86
C ARG A 147 -8.34 -9.28 13.79
N ALA A 148 -9.20 -9.61 14.75
CA ALA A 148 -8.95 -10.69 15.71
C ALA A 148 -8.80 -12.06 15.02
N LEU A 149 -9.68 -12.36 14.05
CA LEU A 149 -9.58 -13.58 13.23
C LEU A 149 -8.30 -13.59 12.38
N GLY A 150 -7.89 -12.45 11.83
CA GLY A 150 -6.62 -12.26 11.14
C GLY A 150 -5.43 -12.65 12.00
N HIS A 151 -5.34 -12.13 13.23
CA HIS A 151 -4.27 -12.48 14.17
C HIS A 151 -4.25 -13.98 14.49
N LEU A 152 -5.42 -14.58 14.73
CA LEU A 152 -5.55 -16.02 14.96
C LEU A 152 -5.16 -16.85 13.72
N ALA A 153 -5.34 -16.33 12.51
CA ALA A 153 -5.00 -17.03 11.27
C ALA A 153 -3.50 -16.92 10.91
N THR A 154 -2.78 -15.95 11.47
CA THR A 154 -1.35 -15.74 11.16
C THR A 154 -0.47 -16.90 11.63
N TYR A 155 -0.80 -17.56 12.74
CA TYR A 155 0.02 -18.63 13.30
C TYR A 155 -0.32 -20.00 12.72
N ALA A 156 0.70 -20.80 12.47
CA ALA A 156 0.54 -22.15 11.92
C ALA A 156 -0.21 -23.09 12.87
N SER A 157 -0.07 -22.92 14.19
CA SER A 157 -0.78 -23.70 15.22
C SER A 157 -2.29 -23.45 15.25
N THR A 158 -2.72 -22.21 15.05
CA THR A 158 -4.13 -21.80 15.19
C THR A 158 -4.87 -21.69 13.86
N PHE A 159 -4.15 -21.52 12.73
CA PHE A 159 -4.74 -21.44 11.40
C PHE A 159 -5.72 -22.59 11.09
N PRO A 160 -5.42 -23.89 11.37
CA PRO A 160 -6.38 -24.96 11.09
C PRO A 160 -7.72 -24.79 11.82
N SER A 161 -7.72 -24.21 13.02
CA SER A 161 -8.95 -23.95 13.76
C SER A 161 -9.76 -22.85 13.09
N VAL A 162 -9.11 -21.78 12.60
CA VAL A 162 -9.79 -20.72 11.83
C VAL A 162 -10.30 -21.28 10.50
N ALA A 163 -9.46 -21.98 9.75
CA ALA A 163 -9.80 -22.54 8.44
C ALA A 163 -10.90 -23.61 8.49
N SER A 164 -11.08 -24.30 9.63
CA SER A 164 -12.16 -25.27 9.82
C SER A 164 -13.57 -24.64 9.76
N HIS A 165 -13.67 -23.33 10.03
CA HIS A 165 -14.88 -22.54 9.80
C HIS A 165 -14.91 -22.08 8.33
N GLY A 166 -15.39 -22.95 7.43
CA GLY A 166 -15.28 -22.76 5.98
C GLY A 166 -15.83 -21.44 5.41
N GLU A 167 -16.78 -20.79 6.10
CA GLU A 167 -17.34 -19.50 5.69
C GLU A 167 -16.43 -18.29 5.94
N ILE A 168 -15.40 -18.41 6.78
CA ILE A 168 -14.55 -17.26 7.15
C ILE A 168 -13.90 -16.65 5.91
N LEU A 169 -13.39 -17.49 5.01
CA LEU A 169 -12.76 -17.02 3.77
C LEU A 169 -13.75 -16.27 2.88
N GLU A 170 -14.95 -16.84 2.67
CA GLU A 170 -15.99 -16.24 1.83
C GLU A 170 -16.48 -14.91 2.40
N LEU A 171 -16.73 -14.85 3.71
CA LEU A 171 -17.12 -13.62 4.41
C LEU A 171 -16.02 -12.55 4.31
N SER A 172 -14.75 -12.96 4.42
CA SER A 172 -13.62 -12.02 4.32
C SER A 172 -13.49 -11.45 2.90
N ILE A 173 -13.67 -12.26 1.86
CA ILE A 173 -13.69 -11.81 0.46
C ILE A 173 -14.84 -10.82 0.22
N GLN A 174 -16.05 -11.16 0.69
CA GLN A 174 -17.21 -10.28 0.59
C GLN A 174 -16.99 -8.96 1.31
N LEU A 175 -16.42 -9.00 2.51
CA LEU A 175 -16.13 -7.82 3.32
C LEU A 175 -15.05 -6.95 2.67
N ALA A 176 -13.98 -7.53 2.12
CA ALA A 176 -12.96 -6.78 1.37
C ALA A 176 -13.54 -6.04 0.15
N MET A 177 -14.51 -6.66 -0.53
CA MET A 177 -15.17 -6.09 -1.71
C MET A 177 -16.24 -5.04 -1.39
N SER A 178 -16.79 -5.03 -0.18
CA SER A 178 -17.96 -4.21 0.18
C SER A 178 -17.74 -3.26 1.35
N SER A 179 -16.62 -3.35 2.07
CA SER A 179 -16.31 -2.56 3.27
C SER A 179 -16.53 -1.06 3.06
N LEU A 180 -16.02 -0.51 1.95
CA LEU A 180 -16.13 0.92 1.65
C LEU A 180 -17.58 1.32 1.40
N GLU A 181 -18.34 0.49 0.68
CA GLU A 181 -19.76 0.72 0.45
C GLU A 181 -20.55 0.63 1.76
N ILE A 182 -20.26 -0.36 2.60
CA ILE A 182 -20.92 -0.55 3.90
C ILE A 182 -20.73 0.69 4.78
N VAL A 183 -19.50 1.15 4.97
CA VAL A 183 -19.23 2.32 5.83
C VAL A 183 -19.82 3.58 5.22
N TYR A 184 -19.76 3.72 3.88
CA TYR A 184 -20.36 4.86 3.20
C TYR A 184 -21.87 4.96 3.47
N THR A 185 -22.63 3.89 3.19
CA THR A 185 -24.09 3.94 3.29
C THR A 185 -24.60 3.94 4.72
N HIS A 186 -23.89 3.28 5.65
CA HIS A 186 -24.35 3.14 7.04
C HIS A 186 -23.87 4.26 7.96
N PHE A 187 -22.83 5.01 7.59
CA PHE A 187 -22.26 6.04 8.45
C PHE A 187 -21.92 7.35 7.72
N TYR A 188 -21.25 7.28 6.56
CA TYR A 188 -20.72 8.48 5.90
C TYR A 188 -21.80 9.35 5.27
N GLN A 189 -22.71 8.74 4.50
CA GLN A 189 -23.68 9.43 3.62
C GLN A 189 -24.68 10.31 4.39
N TYR A 190 -25.13 9.86 5.57
CA TYR A 190 -26.17 10.53 6.36
C TYR A 190 -25.62 10.98 7.71
N ALA A 191 -24.91 12.11 7.72
CA ALA A 191 -24.29 12.66 8.93
C ALA A 191 -25.30 12.90 10.07
N ASP A 192 -26.55 13.23 9.74
CA ASP A 192 -27.67 13.44 10.67
C ASP A 192 -28.21 12.14 11.30
N ARG A 193 -27.85 10.98 10.74
CA ARG A 193 -28.36 9.66 11.17
C ARG A 193 -27.30 8.75 11.77
N ARG A 194 -26.10 9.28 12.02
CA ARG A 194 -25.00 8.52 12.63
C ARG A 194 -25.41 8.05 14.03
N HIS A 195 -25.13 6.78 14.31
CA HIS A 195 -25.35 6.24 15.63
C HIS A 195 -24.35 6.89 16.61
N SER A 196 -24.84 7.41 17.74
CA SER A 196 -23.99 8.09 18.72
C SER A 196 -22.82 7.23 19.18
N TYR A 197 -23.05 5.94 19.38
CA TYR A 197 -22.00 5.02 19.83
C TYR A 197 -20.90 4.79 18.78
N HIS A 198 -21.22 4.92 17.48
CA HIS A 198 -20.20 4.91 16.42
C HIS A 198 -19.35 6.18 16.51
N CYS A 199 -19.99 7.36 16.64
CA CYS A 199 -19.28 8.62 16.80
C CYS A 199 -18.38 8.61 18.05
N ASP A 200 -18.91 8.14 19.18
CA ASP A 200 -18.18 8.06 20.45
C ASP A 200 -16.97 7.12 20.34
N LEU A 201 -17.09 6.00 19.62
CA LEU A 201 -15.96 5.10 19.35
C LEU A 201 -14.93 5.70 18.39
N LEU A 202 -15.36 6.46 17.38
CA LEU A 202 -14.49 7.06 16.36
C LEU A 202 -13.71 8.27 16.88
N THR A 203 -14.34 9.13 17.68
CA THR A 203 -13.78 10.45 18.05
C THR A 203 -13.77 10.72 19.54
N ARG A 204 -14.28 9.81 20.38
CA ARG A 204 -14.49 10.04 21.81
C ARG A 204 -15.34 11.28 22.10
N GLY A 205 -16.26 11.60 21.19
CA GLY A 205 -17.14 12.77 21.29
C GLY A 205 -16.48 14.10 20.91
N MET A 206 -15.30 14.09 20.25
CA MET A 206 -14.56 15.29 19.86
C MET A 206 -14.62 15.57 18.35
N GLY A 207 -14.35 16.81 17.95
CA GLY A 207 -14.05 17.18 16.56
C GLY A 207 -15.21 17.27 15.56
N GLY A 208 -16.44 16.95 15.96
CA GLY A 208 -17.64 17.15 15.14
C GLY A 208 -17.67 16.35 13.82
N VAL A 209 -18.59 16.73 12.93
CA VAL A 209 -18.95 15.96 11.72
C VAL A 209 -17.75 15.74 10.79
N GLU A 210 -16.85 16.72 10.66
CA GLU A 210 -15.66 16.61 9.79
C GLU A 210 -14.68 15.55 10.31
N MET A 211 -14.36 15.59 11.61
CA MET A 211 -13.48 14.59 12.23
C MET A 211 -14.09 13.20 12.17
N GLU A 212 -15.39 13.07 12.44
CA GLU A 212 -16.12 11.80 12.30
C GLU A 212 -16.05 11.25 10.88
N SER A 213 -16.23 12.09 9.85
CA SER A 213 -16.15 11.68 8.44
C SER A 213 -14.74 11.19 8.09
N ARG A 214 -13.70 11.91 8.54
CA ARG A 214 -12.31 11.51 8.33
C ARG A 214 -11.98 10.18 9.02
N LYS A 215 -12.41 10.01 10.27
CA LYS A 215 -12.22 8.75 11.01
C LYS A 215 -13.01 7.59 10.39
N ALA A 216 -14.17 7.85 9.80
CA ALA A 216 -14.91 6.83 9.07
C ALA A 216 -14.19 6.37 7.80
N GLU A 217 -13.57 7.29 7.04
CA GLU A 217 -12.70 6.94 5.91
C GLU A 217 -11.53 6.07 6.36
N GLU A 218 -10.86 6.45 7.46
CA GLU A 218 -9.76 5.68 8.06
C GLU A 218 -10.22 4.27 8.46
N TRP A 219 -11.34 4.14 9.17
CA TRP A 219 -11.85 2.86 9.62
C TRP A 219 -12.38 1.98 8.48
N ALA A 220 -12.91 2.56 7.41
CA ALA A 220 -13.28 1.85 6.20
C ALA A 220 -12.05 1.24 5.50
N SER A 221 -10.97 2.01 5.42
CA SER A 221 -9.67 1.53 4.92
C SER A 221 -9.14 0.38 5.78
N GLN A 222 -9.18 0.53 7.12
CA GLN A 222 -8.77 -0.53 8.05
C GLN A 222 -9.62 -1.80 7.90
N LEU A 223 -10.94 -1.67 7.72
CA LEU A 223 -11.84 -2.80 7.50
C LEU A 223 -11.46 -3.58 6.23
N GLN A 224 -11.18 -2.88 5.12
CA GLN A 224 -10.69 -3.51 3.89
C GLN A 224 -9.32 -4.18 4.11
N CYS A 225 -8.41 -3.46 4.77
CA CYS A 225 -7.05 -3.90 5.07
C CYS A 225 -7.02 -5.20 5.90
N TRP A 226 -7.75 -5.27 7.00
CA TRP A 226 -7.81 -6.49 7.84
C TRP A 226 -8.50 -7.66 7.14
N SER A 227 -9.48 -7.37 6.28
CA SER A 227 -10.10 -8.40 5.44
C SER A 227 -9.09 -9.00 4.47
N LEU A 228 -8.29 -8.16 3.80
CA LEU A 228 -7.22 -8.61 2.90
C LEU A 228 -6.13 -9.39 3.64
N GLN A 229 -5.74 -8.95 4.84
CA GLN A 229 -4.77 -9.68 5.67
C GLN A 229 -5.26 -11.09 6.01
N LEU A 230 -6.53 -11.24 6.42
CA LEU A 230 -7.10 -12.55 6.71
C LEU A 230 -7.15 -13.43 5.45
N ILE A 231 -7.56 -12.89 4.30
CA ILE A 231 -7.54 -13.62 3.01
C ILE A 231 -6.11 -14.05 2.66
N ASN A 232 -5.10 -13.21 2.92
CA ASN A 232 -3.71 -13.50 2.65
C ASN A 232 -3.21 -14.70 3.47
N CYS A 233 -3.63 -14.85 4.73
CA CYS A 233 -3.34 -16.05 5.53
C CYS A 233 -3.82 -17.33 4.84
N PHE A 234 -4.99 -17.31 4.19
CA PHE A 234 -5.49 -18.42 3.39
C PHE A 234 -4.74 -18.58 2.06
N ALA A 235 -4.38 -17.48 1.40
CA ALA A 235 -3.70 -17.48 0.10
C ALA A 235 -2.34 -18.19 0.12
N PHE A 236 -1.66 -18.23 1.27
CA PHE A 236 -0.43 -19.01 1.46
C PHE A 236 -0.63 -20.54 1.35
N LYS A 237 -1.87 -21.04 1.38
CA LYS A 237 -2.17 -22.47 1.23
C LYS A 237 -2.86 -22.70 -0.11
N SER A 238 -2.28 -23.59 -0.90
CA SER A 238 -2.73 -23.84 -2.27
C SER A 238 -4.17 -24.36 -2.37
N GLU A 239 -4.69 -25.05 -1.34
CA GLU A 239 -6.06 -25.55 -1.36
C GLU A 239 -7.14 -24.45 -1.39
N PHE A 240 -6.85 -23.24 -0.90
CA PHE A 240 -7.82 -22.14 -0.88
C PHE A 240 -7.77 -21.25 -2.12
N LEU A 241 -6.75 -21.41 -2.98
CA LEU A 241 -6.59 -20.56 -4.15
C LEU A 241 -7.75 -20.66 -5.13
N ALA A 242 -8.43 -21.81 -5.24
CA ALA A 242 -9.60 -21.95 -6.10
C ALA A 242 -10.77 -21.05 -5.64
N THR A 243 -10.94 -20.87 -4.33
CA THR A 243 -11.96 -19.99 -3.74
C THR A 243 -11.56 -18.52 -3.84
N ILE A 244 -10.28 -18.22 -3.68
CA ILE A 244 -9.74 -16.84 -3.73
C ILE A 244 -9.70 -16.33 -5.17
N CYS A 245 -9.31 -17.16 -6.14
CA CYS A 245 -9.08 -16.75 -7.52
C CYS A 245 -10.36 -16.67 -8.36
N ILE A 246 -11.44 -16.12 -7.78
CA ILE A 246 -12.65 -15.78 -8.51
C ILE A 246 -12.46 -14.46 -9.25
N GLN A 247 -12.89 -14.42 -10.51
CA GLN A 247 -12.63 -13.28 -11.39
C GLN A 247 -13.17 -11.96 -10.83
N GLU A 248 -14.37 -11.97 -10.23
CA GLU A 248 -15.01 -10.77 -9.65
C GLU A 248 -14.17 -10.13 -8.52
N PHE A 249 -13.51 -10.96 -7.71
CA PHE A 249 -12.63 -10.48 -6.65
C PHE A 249 -11.28 -10.02 -7.20
N LEU A 250 -10.65 -10.85 -8.04
CA LEU A 250 -9.31 -10.60 -8.59
C LEU A 250 -9.22 -9.24 -9.30
N VAL A 251 -10.20 -8.90 -10.13
CA VAL A 251 -10.17 -7.63 -10.91
C VAL A 251 -10.26 -6.38 -10.03
N LYS A 252 -10.76 -6.51 -8.80
CA LYS A 252 -10.86 -5.39 -7.85
C LYS A 252 -9.57 -5.21 -7.03
N LEU A 253 -8.75 -6.25 -6.88
CA LEU A 253 -7.56 -6.21 -6.03
C LEU A 253 -6.63 -5.03 -6.32
N PRO A 254 -6.28 -4.69 -7.58
CA PRO A 254 -5.41 -3.53 -7.82
C PRO A 254 -5.99 -2.20 -7.30
N GLY A 255 -7.32 -2.09 -7.20
CA GLY A 255 -8.01 -0.93 -6.68
C GLY A 255 -8.13 -0.88 -5.15
N MET A 256 -7.87 -1.98 -4.45
CA MET A 256 -8.03 -2.05 -2.99
C MET A 256 -6.84 -1.46 -2.26
N TRP A 257 -7.13 -0.56 -1.33
CA TRP A 257 -6.12 0.11 -0.53
C TRP A 257 -5.69 -0.78 0.66
N GLY A 258 -4.44 -0.62 1.07
CA GLY A 258 -3.84 -1.22 2.27
C GLY A 258 -2.49 -0.54 2.53
N GLY A 259 -1.84 -0.83 3.66
CA GLY A 259 -0.57 -0.19 4.03
C GLY A 259 -0.71 1.07 4.86
N LEU A 260 -1.64 1.98 4.51
CA LEU A 260 -1.76 3.32 5.12
C LEU A 260 -1.90 3.34 6.66
N VAL A 261 -2.49 2.30 7.24
CA VAL A 261 -2.67 2.17 8.70
C VAL A 261 -1.95 0.94 9.27
N ASN A 262 -1.52 0.02 8.41
CA ASN A 262 -0.76 -1.16 8.78
C ASN A 262 0.22 -1.43 7.66
N GLU A 263 1.45 -0.99 7.84
CA GLU A 263 2.54 -1.11 6.86
C GLU A 263 2.80 -2.56 6.44
N ASN A 264 2.47 -3.51 7.32
CA ASN A 264 2.62 -4.95 7.08
C ASN A 264 1.43 -5.57 6.34
N SER A 265 0.37 -4.80 6.08
CA SER A 265 -0.76 -5.28 5.29
C SER A 265 -0.33 -5.54 3.86
N PRO A 266 -0.70 -6.68 3.27
CA PRO A 266 -0.41 -6.97 1.88
C PRO A 266 -1.11 -5.99 0.94
N ALA A 267 -2.13 -5.23 1.38
CA ALA A 267 -3.02 -4.50 0.48
C ALA A 267 -3.55 -5.43 -0.64
N GLY A 268 -4.13 -4.85 -1.69
CA GLY A 268 -4.55 -5.63 -2.85
C GLY A 268 -3.38 -6.23 -3.63
N ILE A 269 -2.29 -5.47 -3.78
CA ILE A 269 -1.12 -5.85 -4.60
C ILE A 269 -0.29 -6.96 -3.93
N GLY A 270 -0.08 -6.90 -2.63
CA GLY A 270 0.58 -7.97 -1.89
C GLY A 270 -0.24 -9.24 -1.83
N LEU A 271 -1.57 -9.17 -1.83
CA LEU A 271 -2.40 -10.37 -1.98
C LEU A 271 -2.24 -10.97 -3.39
N LEU A 272 -2.23 -10.15 -4.44
CA LEU A 272 -1.89 -10.59 -5.78
C LEU A 272 -0.49 -11.22 -5.85
N ARG A 273 0.49 -10.66 -5.13
CA ARG A 273 1.84 -11.22 -5.00
C ARG A 273 1.79 -12.61 -4.37
N THR A 274 1.11 -12.80 -3.24
CA THR A 274 0.95 -14.12 -2.62
C THR A 274 0.29 -15.12 -3.57
N ILE A 275 -0.74 -14.70 -4.31
CA ILE A 275 -1.42 -15.54 -5.31
C ILE A 275 -0.45 -15.92 -6.46
N CYS A 276 0.29 -14.95 -7.01
CA CYS A 276 1.24 -15.16 -8.11
C CYS A 276 2.47 -15.97 -7.69
N HIS A 277 2.83 -15.98 -6.42
CA HIS A 277 3.88 -16.85 -5.90
C HIS A 277 3.53 -18.33 -6.14
N HIS A 278 2.25 -18.69 -6.05
CA HIS A 278 1.77 -20.05 -6.35
C HIS A 278 1.47 -20.24 -7.84
N LYS A 279 1.97 -21.35 -8.41
CA LYS A 279 1.70 -21.73 -9.81
C LYS A 279 0.20 -21.80 -10.14
N LEU A 280 -0.63 -22.26 -9.20
CA LEU A 280 -2.09 -22.34 -9.38
C LEU A 280 -2.77 -20.96 -9.46
N GLY A 281 -2.20 -19.93 -8.83
CA GLY A 281 -2.74 -18.57 -8.83
C GLY A 281 -2.35 -17.74 -10.06
N ARG A 282 -1.19 -18.05 -10.68
CA ARG A 282 -0.70 -17.34 -11.88
C ARG A 282 -1.67 -17.40 -13.05
N GLY A 283 -2.24 -18.58 -13.33
CA GLY A 283 -3.17 -18.80 -14.45
C GLY A 283 -4.40 -17.87 -14.41
N PRO A 284 -5.16 -17.84 -13.30
CA PRO A 284 -6.27 -16.91 -13.09
C PRO A 284 -5.87 -15.43 -13.25
N VAL A 285 -4.76 -15.00 -12.63
CA VAL A 285 -4.27 -13.62 -12.71
C VAL A 285 -3.90 -13.25 -14.15
N ALA A 286 -3.14 -14.10 -14.84
CA ALA A 286 -2.75 -13.90 -16.25
C ALA A 286 -3.93 -13.86 -17.23
N SER A 287 -5.08 -14.41 -16.84
CA SER A 287 -6.28 -14.41 -17.67
C SER A 287 -7.09 -13.12 -17.53
N CYS A 288 -6.72 -12.23 -16.60
CA CYS A 288 -7.38 -10.95 -16.36
C CYS A 288 -6.52 -9.78 -16.91
N ALA A 289 -6.76 -9.38 -18.15
CA ALA A 289 -5.94 -8.36 -18.84
C ALA A 289 -5.88 -7.00 -18.12
N GLY A 290 -6.93 -6.63 -17.36
CA GLY A 290 -6.96 -5.41 -16.56
C GLY A 290 -6.04 -5.46 -15.33
N ILE A 291 -5.83 -6.65 -14.74
CA ILE A 291 -4.87 -6.82 -13.63
C ILE A 291 -3.44 -6.64 -14.13
N ILE A 292 -3.12 -7.21 -15.30
CA ILE A 292 -1.78 -7.07 -15.90
C ILE A 292 -1.46 -5.61 -16.19
N GLU A 293 -2.46 -4.88 -16.72
CA GLU A 293 -2.32 -3.44 -16.98
C GLU A 293 -2.13 -2.64 -15.70
N ALA A 294 -2.92 -2.90 -14.66
CA ALA A 294 -2.75 -2.26 -13.36
C ALA A 294 -1.38 -2.56 -12.75
N LEU A 295 -0.91 -3.81 -12.81
CA LEU A 295 0.44 -4.17 -12.34
C LEU A 295 1.53 -3.43 -13.12
N CYS A 296 1.39 -3.26 -14.44
CA CYS A 296 2.35 -2.50 -15.25
C CYS A 296 2.35 -1.01 -14.92
N ASN A 297 1.21 -0.43 -14.56
CA ASN A 297 1.12 0.97 -14.14
C ASN A 297 1.72 1.16 -12.75
N ILE A 298 1.36 0.30 -11.79
CA ILE A 298 1.88 0.34 -10.41
C ILE A 298 3.40 0.14 -10.41
N ALA A 299 3.91 -0.84 -11.16
CA ALA A 299 5.36 -1.10 -11.28
C ALA A 299 6.14 0.11 -11.82
N ARG A 300 5.49 1.01 -12.58
CA ARG A 300 6.09 2.23 -13.15
C ARG A 300 5.69 3.49 -12.39
N SER A 301 4.99 3.40 -11.27
CA SER A 301 4.53 4.55 -10.48
C SER A 301 5.39 4.75 -9.22
N SER A 302 5.10 5.79 -8.44
CA SER A 302 5.70 6.02 -7.11
C SER A 302 4.92 5.33 -5.98
N ASP A 303 4.22 4.25 -6.27
CA ASP A 303 3.48 3.48 -5.27
C ASP A 303 4.45 2.66 -4.39
N ASP A 304 4.19 2.61 -3.08
CA ASP A 304 5.01 1.86 -2.12
C ASP A 304 5.07 0.35 -2.46
N TRP A 305 4.07 -0.15 -3.19
CA TRP A 305 3.98 -1.52 -3.67
C TRP A 305 4.64 -1.76 -5.03
N GLN A 306 5.42 -0.81 -5.54
CA GLN A 306 6.12 -0.91 -6.83
C GLN A 306 6.85 -2.25 -7.00
N TYR A 307 7.64 -2.66 -6.00
CA TYR A 307 8.43 -3.90 -6.06
C TYR A 307 7.55 -5.15 -6.11
N MET A 308 6.41 -5.15 -5.39
CA MET A 308 5.48 -6.28 -5.39
C MET A 308 4.82 -6.47 -6.75
N ALA A 309 4.49 -5.37 -7.43
CA ALA A 309 3.98 -5.41 -8.80
C ALA A 309 5.03 -5.97 -9.76
N ILE A 310 6.30 -5.56 -9.63
CA ILE A 310 7.42 -6.11 -10.41
C ILE A 310 7.57 -7.62 -10.18
N ASP A 311 7.56 -8.08 -8.93
CA ASP A 311 7.62 -9.51 -8.59
C ASP A 311 6.50 -10.31 -9.28
N CYS A 312 5.26 -9.81 -9.25
CA CYS A 312 4.13 -10.44 -9.93
C CYS A 312 4.39 -10.58 -11.43
N LEU A 313 4.80 -9.48 -12.07
CA LEU A 313 5.06 -9.44 -13.51
C LEU A 313 6.18 -10.42 -13.91
N LEU A 314 7.26 -10.49 -13.12
CA LEU A 314 8.36 -11.43 -13.36
C LEU A 314 7.90 -12.88 -13.24
N TRP A 315 7.18 -13.25 -12.17
CA TRP A 315 6.69 -14.62 -12.00
C TRP A 315 5.70 -15.05 -13.09
N LEU A 316 4.85 -14.13 -13.56
CA LEU A 316 3.92 -14.40 -14.66
C LEU A 316 4.64 -14.58 -16.00
N LEU A 317 5.75 -13.88 -16.23
CA LEU A 317 6.58 -14.06 -17.42
C LEU A 317 7.44 -15.32 -17.38
N GLN A 318 7.96 -15.68 -16.22
CA GLN A 318 8.79 -16.87 -16.03
C GLN A 318 7.98 -18.17 -16.15
N ASP A 319 6.68 -18.14 -15.87
CA ASP A 319 5.83 -19.31 -15.99
C ASP A 319 5.41 -19.55 -17.45
N PRO A 320 5.82 -20.69 -18.07
CA PRO A 320 5.53 -20.98 -19.47
C PRO A 320 4.03 -21.02 -19.79
N SER A 321 3.17 -21.31 -18.79
CA SER A 321 1.72 -21.39 -18.97
C SER A 321 1.05 -20.02 -19.06
N THR A 322 1.69 -18.96 -18.58
CA THR A 322 1.14 -17.60 -18.54
C THR A 322 1.92 -16.60 -19.38
N SER A 323 3.21 -16.83 -19.61
CA SER A 323 4.13 -15.92 -20.30
C SER A 323 3.55 -15.35 -21.60
N HIS A 324 3.07 -16.23 -22.50
CA HIS A 324 2.50 -15.85 -23.79
C HIS A 324 1.23 -14.97 -23.70
N LYS A 325 0.52 -14.99 -22.56
CA LYS A 325 -0.69 -14.17 -22.36
C LYS A 325 -0.37 -12.76 -21.88
N VAL A 326 0.74 -12.61 -21.16
CA VAL A 326 1.09 -11.36 -20.46
C VAL A 326 2.21 -10.61 -21.15
N ALA A 327 3.04 -11.29 -21.94
CA ALA A 327 4.28 -10.75 -22.49
C ALA A 327 4.13 -9.41 -23.21
N ASP A 328 3.15 -9.27 -24.10
CA ASP A 328 2.99 -8.06 -24.89
C ASP A 328 2.69 -6.81 -24.05
N LYS A 329 2.08 -6.96 -22.87
CA LYS A 329 1.85 -5.85 -21.93
C LYS A 329 3.00 -5.68 -20.95
N THR A 330 3.56 -6.79 -20.46
CA THR A 330 4.54 -6.78 -19.37
C THR A 330 5.94 -6.39 -19.84
N VAL A 331 6.36 -6.83 -21.04
CA VAL A 331 7.71 -6.60 -21.54
C VAL A 331 8.04 -5.11 -21.65
N PRO A 332 7.21 -4.25 -22.29
CA PRO A 332 7.52 -2.82 -22.38
C PRO A 332 7.69 -2.17 -21.00
N ALA A 333 6.81 -2.50 -20.05
CA ALA A 333 6.86 -1.94 -18.70
C ALA A 333 8.12 -2.37 -17.94
N LEU A 334 8.55 -3.62 -18.08
CA LEU A 334 9.79 -4.11 -17.46
C LEU A 334 11.05 -3.57 -18.13
N VAL A 335 11.03 -3.34 -19.45
CA VAL A 335 12.14 -2.68 -20.15
C VAL A 335 12.38 -1.27 -19.61
N ASP A 336 11.33 -0.52 -19.32
CA ASP A 336 11.43 0.82 -18.72
C ASP A 336 12.10 0.81 -17.33
N LEU A 337 11.98 -0.30 -16.60
CA LEU A 337 12.48 -0.50 -15.23
C LEU A 337 13.84 -1.20 -15.19
N ALA A 338 14.39 -1.60 -16.34
CA ALA A 338 15.60 -2.42 -16.41
C ALA A 338 16.84 -1.73 -15.80
N ASP A 339 16.87 -0.40 -15.75
CA ASP A 339 18.01 0.36 -15.22
C ASP A 339 17.95 0.60 -13.70
N ILE A 340 16.91 0.13 -13.01
CA ILE A 340 16.82 0.21 -11.54
C ILE A 340 17.97 -0.57 -10.90
N THR A 341 18.77 0.12 -10.09
CA THR A 341 19.86 -0.50 -9.33
C THR A 341 19.38 -1.10 -8.01
N THR A 342 18.62 -0.34 -7.25
CA THR A 342 18.16 -0.66 -5.89
C THR A 342 16.77 -0.11 -5.67
N LEU A 343 15.86 -0.92 -5.14
CA LEU A 343 14.51 -0.52 -4.76
C LEU A 343 14.20 -1.11 -3.37
N GLY A 344 14.24 -0.28 -2.33
CA GLY A 344 14.23 -0.76 -0.94
C GLY A 344 15.36 -1.75 -0.69
N ASP A 345 15.03 -2.93 -0.14
CA ASP A 345 15.99 -4.02 0.11
C ASP A 345 16.39 -4.81 -1.16
N HIS A 346 15.71 -4.59 -2.29
CA HIS A 346 15.97 -5.32 -3.53
C HIS A 346 17.19 -4.74 -4.27
N LYS A 347 18.36 -5.36 -4.04
CA LYS A 347 19.59 -5.07 -4.79
C LYS A 347 19.58 -5.77 -6.15
N LYS A 348 20.14 -5.13 -7.19
CA LYS A 348 20.30 -5.69 -8.54
C LYS A 348 18.97 -6.08 -9.21
N LEU A 349 17.90 -5.33 -8.91
CA LEU A 349 16.58 -5.59 -9.48
C LEU A 349 16.60 -5.51 -11.01
N GLY A 350 17.25 -4.49 -11.58
CA GLY A 350 17.39 -4.32 -13.01
C GLY A 350 18.10 -5.50 -13.71
N GLU A 351 19.11 -6.12 -13.07
CA GLU A 351 19.76 -7.32 -13.61
C GLU A 351 18.80 -8.51 -13.64
N SER A 352 18.01 -8.67 -12.56
CA SER A 352 16.99 -9.72 -12.47
C SER A 352 15.93 -9.57 -13.56
N ILE A 353 15.46 -8.34 -13.81
CA ILE A 353 14.52 -8.03 -14.89
C ILE A 353 15.11 -8.42 -16.25
N VAL A 354 16.33 -7.97 -16.55
CA VAL A 354 17.02 -8.26 -17.81
C VAL A 354 17.15 -9.77 -18.05
N ASN A 355 17.55 -10.53 -17.02
CA ASN A 355 17.70 -11.99 -17.13
C ASN A 355 16.37 -12.67 -17.49
N VAL A 356 15.27 -12.29 -16.82
CA VAL A 356 13.93 -12.85 -17.10
C VAL A 356 13.47 -12.51 -18.53
N LEU A 357 13.68 -11.26 -18.97
CA LEU A 357 13.36 -10.84 -20.34
C LEU A 357 14.17 -11.63 -21.38
N GLN A 358 15.44 -11.91 -21.11
CA GLN A 358 16.30 -12.71 -21.97
C GLN A 358 15.81 -14.16 -22.09
N GLU A 359 15.50 -14.81 -20.96
CA GLU A 359 14.98 -16.18 -20.91
C GLU A 359 13.62 -16.29 -21.62
N CYS A 360 12.77 -15.27 -21.48
CA CYS A 360 11.46 -15.20 -22.13
C CYS A 360 11.56 -15.29 -23.65
N ILE A 361 12.57 -14.67 -24.27
CA ILE A 361 12.80 -14.74 -25.72
C ILE A 361 13.48 -16.06 -26.13
N GLN A 362 14.46 -16.52 -25.35
CA GLN A 362 15.24 -17.73 -25.69
C GLN A 362 14.41 -19.02 -25.62
N SER A 363 13.47 -19.10 -24.68
CA SER A 363 12.60 -20.28 -24.48
C SER A 363 11.58 -20.51 -25.60
N GLN A 364 11.43 -19.58 -26.55
CA GLN A 364 10.41 -19.62 -27.61
C GLN A 364 10.74 -20.56 -28.78
N GLY A 365 11.98 -21.08 -28.88
CA GLY A 365 12.40 -21.93 -30.00
C GLY A 365 11.65 -23.26 -30.16
N THR A 366 10.69 -23.59 -29.29
CA THR A 366 9.97 -24.88 -29.28
C THR A 366 8.43 -24.79 -29.09
N GLY A 367 7.83 -23.59 -29.02
CA GLY A 367 6.40 -23.40 -28.66
C GLY A 367 5.48 -22.86 -29.78
N ARG A 368 4.17 -23.13 -29.67
CA ARG A 368 3.10 -22.73 -30.64
C ARG A 368 2.62 -21.26 -30.54
N TYR A 369 3.08 -20.48 -29.56
CA TYR A 369 2.66 -19.09 -29.34
C TYR A 369 3.87 -18.17 -29.36
N SER A 370 3.88 -17.16 -30.24
CA SER A 370 4.97 -16.20 -30.41
C SER A 370 4.60 -14.88 -29.76
N ILE A 371 5.54 -14.33 -28.97
CA ILE A 371 5.51 -12.92 -28.54
C ILE A 371 5.52 -12.02 -29.80
N SER A 372 4.91 -10.83 -29.70
CA SER A 372 4.93 -9.84 -30.77
C SER A 372 6.36 -9.49 -31.20
N ASN A 373 6.54 -9.17 -32.49
CA ASN A 373 7.87 -8.76 -33.00
C ASN A 373 8.36 -7.48 -32.30
N LEU A 374 7.43 -6.58 -31.96
CA LEU A 374 7.74 -5.35 -31.22
C LEU A 374 8.43 -5.65 -29.88
N CYS A 375 7.87 -6.55 -29.07
CA CYS A 375 8.51 -6.90 -27.79
C CYS A 375 9.86 -7.60 -27.97
N LYS A 376 10.06 -8.35 -29.06
CA LYS A 376 11.37 -8.94 -29.37
C LYS A 376 12.41 -7.87 -29.67
N GLU A 377 12.05 -6.88 -30.49
CA GLU A 377 12.89 -5.74 -30.84
C GLU A 377 13.27 -4.92 -29.60
N GLU A 378 12.33 -4.67 -28.69
CA GLU A 378 12.60 -3.92 -27.44
C GLU A 378 13.61 -4.62 -26.53
N VAL A 379 13.47 -5.93 -26.34
CA VAL A 379 14.40 -6.70 -25.52
C VAL A 379 15.75 -6.85 -26.22
N GLU A 380 15.78 -7.02 -27.54
CA GLU A 380 17.05 -7.04 -28.30
C GLU A 380 17.80 -5.71 -28.17
N GLU A 381 17.11 -4.58 -28.26
CA GLU A 381 17.71 -3.26 -28.05
C GLU A 381 18.22 -3.08 -26.61
N LEU A 382 17.51 -3.61 -25.62
CA LEU A 382 17.98 -3.67 -24.22
C LEU A 382 19.24 -4.54 -24.09
N MET A 383 19.33 -5.69 -24.75
CA MET A 383 20.54 -6.52 -24.74
C MET A 383 21.71 -5.81 -25.43
N ASN A 384 21.45 -5.13 -26.55
CA ASN A 384 22.44 -4.33 -27.26
C ASN A 384 22.95 -3.15 -26.42
N SER A 385 22.08 -2.50 -25.63
CA SER A 385 22.50 -1.44 -24.70
C SER A 385 23.41 -1.98 -23.59
N ARG A 386 23.12 -3.16 -23.03
CA ARG A 386 23.99 -3.84 -22.05
C ARG A 386 25.35 -4.22 -22.65
N GLN A 387 25.37 -4.65 -23.90
CA GLN A 387 26.63 -4.96 -24.59
C GLN A 387 27.45 -3.69 -24.88
N ARG A 388 26.80 -2.59 -25.31
CA ARG A 388 27.44 -1.28 -25.48
C ARG A 388 28.06 -0.79 -24.17
N LEU A 389 27.35 -0.93 -23.05
CA LEU A 389 27.86 -0.58 -21.73
C LEU A 389 29.13 -1.37 -21.36
N LYS A 390 29.25 -2.63 -21.79
CA LYS A 390 30.48 -3.43 -21.60
C LYS A 390 31.63 -2.91 -22.47
N TRP A 391 31.38 -2.60 -23.73
CA TRP A 391 32.41 -2.04 -24.63
C TRP A 391 32.88 -0.65 -24.21
N GLU A 392 31.99 0.17 -23.66
CA GLU A 392 32.35 1.45 -23.04
C GLU A 392 33.27 1.26 -21.81
N LYS A 393 33.39 0.05 -21.22
CA LYS A 393 34.36 -0.23 -20.10
C LYS A 393 35.79 -0.09 -20.60
N SER A 394 36.02 -0.51 -21.84
CA SER A 394 37.33 -0.57 -22.48
C SER A 394 37.62 0.60 -23.41
N MET A 395 36.71 1.56 -23.53
CA MET A 395 36.86 2.71 -24.44
C MET A 395 37.81 3.77 -23.84
N PRO A 396 38.67 4.42 -24.65
CA PRO A 396 39.45 5.57 -24.20
C PRO A 396 38.57 6.68 -23.63
N LYS A 397 39.06 7.39 -22.61
CA LYS A 397 38.30 8.47 -21.96
C LYS A 397 38.02 9.62 -22.92
N GLU A 398 38.95 9.90 -23.82
CA GLU A 398 38.83 10.92 -24.86
C GLU A 398 37.66 10.64 -25.79
N ASP A 399 37.49 9.39 -26.23
CA ASP A 399 36.38 8.98 -27.10
C ASP A 399 35.03 9.08 -26.38
N LEU A 400 35.00 8.76 -25.08
CA LEU A 400 33.81 8.96 -24.24
C LEU A 400 33.45 10.44 -24.13
N HIS A 401 34.44 11.31 -23.90
CA HIS A 401 34.23 12.76 -23.85
C HIS A 401 33.76 13.32 -25.20
N ILE A 402 34.28 12.82 -26.32
CA ILE A 402 33.81 13.21 -27.67
C ILE A 402 32.34 12.82 -27.84
N LYS A 403 31.94 11.61 -27.43
CA LYS A 403 30.54 11.19 -27.46
C LYS A 403 29.64 12.03 -26.56
N GLN A 404 30.09 12.36 -25.36
CA GLN A 404 29.36 13.23 -24.44
C GLN A 404 29.19 14.63 -25.03
N ALA A 405 30.25 15.21 -25.61
CA ALA A 405 30.20 16.50 -26.27
C ALA A 405 29.26 16.49 -27.49
N ALA A 406 29.31 15.45 -28.32
CA ALA A 406 28.40 15.29 -29.45
C ALA A 406 26.93 15.19 -28.99
N ALA A 407 26.66 14.38 -27.96
CA ALA A 407 25.32 14.28 -27.38
C ALA A 407 24.83 15.61 -26.79
N LEU A 408 25.72 16.38 -26.15
CA LEU A 408 25.43 17.71 -25.63
C LEU A 408 25.04 18.68 -26.74
N VAL A 409 25.78 18.72 -27.85
CA VAL A 409 25.45 19.57 -29.00
C VAL A 409 24.07 19.24 -29.56
N VAL A 410 23.78 17.96 -29.80
CA VAL A 410 22.47 17.51 -30.32
C VAL A 410 21.35 17.79 -29.33
N LYS A 411 21.61 17.68 -28.02
CA LYS A 411 20.66 18.07 -26.98
C LYS A 411 20.34 19.56 -27.03
N LEU A 412 21.33 20.42 -27.22
CA LEU A 412 21.13 21.88 -27.34
C LEU A 412 20.32 22.23 -28.61
N GLU A 413 20.53 21.51 -29.71
CA GLU A 413 19.66 21.61 -30.90
C GLU A 413 18.22 21.21 -30.56
N GLY A 414 18.03 20.12 -29.82
CA GLY A 414 16.73 19.70 -29.30
C GLY A 414 16.06 20.77 -28.46
N ASN A 415 16.80 21.39 -27.53
CA ASN A 415 16.30 22.50 -26.70
C ASN A 415 15.90 23.72 -27.56
N SER A 416 16.68 24.05 -28.60
CA SER A 416 16.34 25.14 -29.52
C SER A 416 15.06 24.86 -30.32
N LEU A 417 14.88 23.62 -30.79
CA LEU A 417 13.65 23.20 -31.46
C LEU A 417 12.46 23.18 -30.51
N PHE A 418 12.67 22.75 -29.26
CA PHE A 418 11.65 22.76 -28.22
C PHE A 418 11.17 24.19 -27.96
N SER A 419 12.10 25.12 -27.69
CA SER A 419 11.78 26.53 -27.41
C SER A 419 11.19 27.27 -28.60
N SER A 420 11.37 26.77 -29.84
CA SER A 420 10.72 27.31 -31.04
C SER A 420 9.35 26.66 -31.34
N GLY A 421 8.87 25.77 -30.46
CA GLY A 421 7.58 25.10 -30.58
C GLY A 421 7.57 23.89 -31.54
N ASN A 422 8.71 23.51 -32.12
CA ASN A 422 8.80 22.33 -32.98
C ASN A 422 9.03 21.05 -32.15
N ILE A 423 7.98 20.64 -31.44
CA ILE A 423 8.04 19.58 -30.42
C ILE A 423 8.41 18.21 -31.02
N SER A 424 7.87 17.86 -32.18
CA SER A 424 8.18 16.57 -32.83
C SER A 424 9.66 16.50 -33.27
N ALA A 425 10.20 17.59 -33.82
CA ALA A 425 11.62 17.64 -34.18
C ALA A 425 12.52 17.62 -32.93
N ALA A 426 12.11 18.29 -31.83
CA ALA A 426 12.80 18.22 -30.55
C ALA A 426 12.87 16.78 -30.01
N ALA A 427 11.76 16.05 -30.02
CA ALA A 427 11.72 14.64 -29.62
C ALA A 427 12.66 13.76 -30.45
N SER A 428 12.72 14.00 -31.76
CA SER A 428 13.66 13.32 -32.66
C SER A 428 15.12 13.63 -32.30
N LYS A 429 15.44 14.90 -32.00
CA LYS A 429 16.78 15.31 -31.58
C LYS A 429 17.19 14.76 -30.23
N TYR A 430 16.29 14.70 -29.24
CA TYR A 430 16.59 14.01 -27.98
C TYR A 430 16.83 12.51 -28.17
N SER A 431 16.12 11.87 -29.10
CA SER A 431 16.37 10.46 -29.46
C SER A 431 17.76 10.27 -30.10
N GLU A 432 18.15 11.18 -31.01
CA GLU A 432 19.50 11.21 -31.58
C GLU A 432 20.55 11.41 -30.48
N ALA A 433 20.35 12.37 -29.57
CA ALA A 433 21.24 12.60 -28.43
C ALA A 433 21.36 11.37 -27.52
N LEU A 434 20.27 10.65 -27.25
CA LEU A 434 20.28 9.40 -26.47
C LEU A 434 21.07 8.27 -27.15
N SER A 435 21.09 8.23 -28.48
CA SER A 435 21.86 7.24 -29.25
C SER A 435 23.37 7.50 -29.20
N LEU A 436 23.77 8.77 -29.10
CA LEU A 436 25.16 9.22 -29.02
C LEU A 436 25.70 9.21 -27.58
N CYS A 437 24.84 9.53 -26.62
CA CYS A 437 25.19 9.64 -25.21
C CYS A 437 25.66 8.27 -24.66
N PRO A 438 26.86 8.20 -24.05
CA PRO A 438 27.35 6.95 -23.47
C PRO A 438 26.35 6.37 -22.47
N ILE A 439 26.20 5.04 -22.46
CA ILE A 439 25.26 4.34 -21.57
C ILE A 439 25.61 4.59 -20.10
N ARG A 440 26.89 4.80 -19.78
CA ARG A 440 27.34 5.16 -18.42
C ARG A 440 26.95 6.55 -17.94
N SER A 441 26.66 7.48 -18.83
CA SER A 441 26.34 8.87 -18.50
C SER A 441 24.90 8.97 -17.98
N LYS A 442 24.63 8.32 -16.84
CA LYS A 442 23.27 8.13 -16.31
C LYS A 442 22.55 9.46 -16.07
N ARG A 443 23.25 10.47 -15.55
CA ARG A 443 22.70 11.79 -15.27
C ARG A 443 22.23 12.48 -16.54
N GLU A 444 23.07 12.51 -17.58
CA GLU A 444 22.77 13.12 -18.87
C GLU A 444 21.64 12.36 -19.58
N ARG A 445 21.64 11.02 -19.52
CA ARG A 445 20.57 10.20 -20.07
C ARG A 445 19.24 10.45 -19.35
N ALA A 446 19.25 10.58 -18.03
CA ALA A 446 18.04 10.90 -17.26
C ALA A 446 17.43 12.24 -17.71
N VAL A 447 18.27 13.26 -17.92
CA VAL A 447 17.82 14.57 -18.44
C VAL A 447 17.22 14.43 -19.85
N LEU A 448 17.90 13.71 -20.75
CA LEU A 448 17.42 13.50 -22.12
C LEU A 448 16.07 12.78 -22.17
N TYR A 449 15.93 11.68 -21.42
CA TYR A 449 14.65 10.99 -21.29
C TYR A 449 13.58 11.90 -20.71
N SER A 450 13.89 12.66 -19.66
CA SER A 450 12.93 13.59 -19.08
C SER A 450 12.47 14.64 -20.09
N ASN A 451 13.38 15.25 -20.86
CA ASN A 451 13.03 16.26 -21.87
C ASN A 451 12.24 15.67 -23.03
N ARG A 452 12.54 14.43 -23.45
CA ARG A 452 11.75 13.74 -24.46
C ARG A 452 10.36 13.36 -23.94
N ALA A 453 10.22 12.99 -22.66
CA ALA A 453 8.91 12.80 -22.02
C ALA A 453 8.06 14.08 -22.06
N GLN A 454 8.67 15.27 -21.86
CA GLN A 454 7.95 16.54 -22.04
C GLN A 454 7.42 16.70 -23.47
N CYS A 455 8.23 16.35 -24.47
CA CYS A 455 7.79 16.41 -25.85
C CYS A 455 6.58 15.49 -26.08
N TYR A 456 6.61 14.28 -25.53
CA TYR A 456 5.50 13.34 -25.65
C TYR A 456 4.23 13.82 -24.95
N LEU A 457 4.33 14.50 -23.80
CA LEU A 457 3.18 15.15 -23.16
C LEU A 457 2.54 16.19 -24.08
N LEU A 458 3.34 17.10 -24.63
CA LEU A 458 2.87 18.15 -25.54
C LEU A 458 2.30 17.58 -26.85
N LEU A 459 2.78 16.41 -27.28
CA LEU A 459 2.26 15.66 -28.43
C LEU A 459 1.04 14.79 -28.10
N GLN A 460 0.52 14.84 -26.87
CA GLN A 460 -0.61 14.02 -26.41
C GLN A 460 -0.34 12.51 -26.49
N GLN A 461 0.90 12.11 -26.19
CA GLN A 461 1.40 10.73 -26.19
C GLN A 461 1.77 10.29 -24.76
N PRO A 462 0.76 10.00 -23.90
CA PRO A 462 1.00 9.77 -22.47
C PRO A 462 1.74 8.46 -22.17
N LEU A 463 1.59 7.41 -23.00
CA LEU A 463 2.26 6.12 -22.75
C LEU A 463 3.77 6.23 -22.96
N GLU A 464 4.19 6.94 -23.99
CA GLU A 464 5.57 7.25 -24.32
C GLU A 464 6.19 8.20 -23.27
N ALA A 465 5.41 9.19 -22.79
CA ALA A 465 5.82 10.05 -21.69
C ALA A 465 6.06 9.26 -20.39
N ILE A 466 5.19 8.31 -20.04
CA ILE A 466 5.37 7.43 -18.86
C ILE A 466 6.63 6.58 -19.01
N SER A 467 6.86 5.99 -20.19
CA SER A 467 8.03 5.16 -20.46
C SER A 467 9.33 5.95 -20.25
N ASP A 468 9.46 7.12 -20.87
CA ASP A 468 10.65 7.95 -20.75
C ASP A 468 10.83 8.53 -19.34
N ALA A 469 9.76 9.02 -18.72
CA ALA A 469 9.84 9.53 -17.35
C ALA A 469 10.26 8.44 -16.36
N THR A 470 9.76 7.20 -16.55
CA THR A 470 10.15 6.04 -15.74
C THR A 470 11.63 5.72 -15.93
N ARG A 471 12.14 5.66 -17.18
CA ARG A 471 13.57 5.42 -17.45
C ARG A 471 14.45 6.49 -16.80
N ALA A 472 14.05 7.76 -16.88
CA ALA A 472 14.75 8.84 -16.21
C ALA A 472 14.80 8.65 -14.68
N LEU A 473 13.69 8.23 -14.06
CA LEU A 473 13.60 7.97 -12.62
C LEU A 473 14.42 6.74 -12.18
N CYS A 474 14.53 5.73 -13.03
CA CYS A 474 15.36 4.55 -12.80
C CYS A 474 16.86 4.87 -12.85
N LEU A 475 17.26 5.82 -13.71
CA LEU A 475 18.66 6.24 -13.87
C LEU A 475 19.12 7.25 -12.83
N HIS A 476 18.19 8.00 -12.22
CA HIS A 476 18.50 8.99 -11.21
C HIS A 476 19.08 8.35 -9.94
N ASN A 477 19.95 9.08 -9.25
CA ASN A 477 20.47 8.67 -7.96
C ASN A 477 20.24 9.80 -6.94
N PRO A 478 19.45 9.58 -5.89
CA PRO A 478 18.70 8.35 -5.55
C PRO A 478 17.57 8.00 -6.53
N VAL A 479 17.26 6.71 -6.67
CA VAL A 479 16.20 6.20 -7.58
C VAL A 479 14.85 6.83 -7.24
N ASN A 480 14.01 7.07 -8.25
CA ASN A 480 12.68 7.66 -8.13
C ASN A 480 12.64 9.11 -7.59
N ARG A 481 13.77 9.83 -7.55
CA ARG A 481 13.84 11.21 -7.00
C ARG A 481 14.23 12.28 -8.01
N HIS A 482 13.68 12.23 -9.23
CA HIS A 482 13.88 13.27 -10.23
C HIS A 482 12.61 14.10 -10.44
N ALA A 483 12.55 15.28 -9.80
CA ALA A 483 11.34 16.12 -9.71
C ALA A 483 10.65 16.37 -11.07
N LYS A 484 11.40 16.79 -12.10
CA LYS A 484 10.82 17.03 -13.45
C LYS A 484 10.18 15.78 -14.04
N SER A 485 10.81 14.61 -13.87
CA SER A 485 10.23 13.35 -14.36
C SER A 485 9.01 12.90 -13.57
N LEU A 486 8.99 13.10 -12.24
CA LEU A 486 7.81 12.84 -11.42
C LEU A 486 6.63 13.67 -11.88
N TRP A 487 6.84 14.98 -12.06
CA TRP A 487 5.79 15.89 -12.54
C TRP A 487 5.26 15.47 -13.92
N ARG A 488 6.16 15.20 -14.86
CA ARG A 488 5.80 14.77 -16.22
C ARG A 488 5.02 13.46 -16.21
N ARG A 489 5.42 12.49 -15.37
CA ARG A 489 4.73 11.21 -15.25
C ARG A 489 3.36 11.36 -14.57
N ALA A 490 3.25 12.24 -13.57
CA ALA A 490 1.97 12.58 -12.94
C ALA A 490 0.96 13.15 -13.95
N GLN A 491 1.40 14.05 -14.82
CA GLN A 491 0.57 14.61 -15.90
C GLN A 491 0.16 13.54 -16.92
N ALA A 492 1.09 12.66 -17.30
CA ALA A 492 0.77 11.56 -18.21
C ALA A 492 -0.26 10.58 -17.62
N TYR A 493 -0.15 10.27 -16.31
CA TYR A 493 -1.15 9.46 -15.61
C TYR A 493 -2.51 10.16 -15.53
N ASP A 494 -2.56 11.48 -15.33
CA ASP A 494 -3.81 12.25 -15.37
C ASP A 494 -4.50 12.16 -16.74
N MET A 495 -3.74 12.27 -17.83
CA MET A 495 -4.27 12.11 -19.20
C MET A 495 -4.90 10.73 -19.44
N LEU A 496 -4.41 9.69 -18.75
CA LEU A 496 -4.94 8.32 -18.82
C LEU A 496 -6.08 8.05 -17.80
N GLY A 497 -6.41 9.01 -16.94
CA GLY A 497 -7.39 8.82 -15.86
C GLY A 497 -6.89 7.92 -14.71
N LEU A 498 -5.57 7.70 -14.63
CA LEU A 498 -4.91 6.91 -13.57
C LEU A 498 -4.67 7.79 -12.35
N ALA A 499 -5.76 8.09 -11.64
CA ALA A 499 -5.78 9.11 -10.59
C ALA A 499 -4.86 8.80 -9.41
N LYS A 500 -4.73 7.52 -9.03
CA LYS A 500 -3.87 7.12 -7.89
C LYS A 500 -2.40 7.32 -8.22
N GLU A 501 -1.97 6.79 -9.36
CA GLU A 501 -0.60 6.88 -9.85
C GLU A 501 -0.19 8.35 -10.07
N SER A 502 -1.10 9.15 -10.63
CA SER A 502 -0.92 10.60 -10.79
C SER A 502 -0.77 11.32 -9.44
N LEU A 503 -1.62 11.00 -8.46
CA LEU A 503 -1.57 11.60 -7.12
C LEU A 503 -0.24 11.29 -6.41
N LEU A 504 0.21 10.03 -6.46
CA LEU A 504 1.43 9.58 -5.79
C LEU A 504 2.67 10.27 -6.38
N ASP A 505 2.78 10.35 -7.71
CA ASP A 505 3.87 11.06 -8.37
C ASP A 505 3.84 12.57 -8.06
N ALA A 506 2.65 13.19 -7.99
CA ALA A 506 2.49 14.60 -7.64
C ALA A 506 2.88 14.90 -6.19
N ILE A 507 2.51 14.03 -5.23
CA ILE A 507 2.92 14.16 -3.82
C ILE A 507 4.45 14.01 -3.71
N LEU A 508 5.04 13.03 -4.38
CA LEU A 508 6.49 12.83 -4.34
C LEU A 508 7.23 14.01 -4.99
N PHE A 509 6.71 14.56 -6.08
CA PHE A 509 7.22 15.79 -6.69
C PHE A 509 7.25 16.96 -5.69
N ILE A 510 6.16 17.20 -4.96
CA ILE A 510 6.09 18.26 -3.95
C ILE A 510 7.13 18.02 -2.84
N ASN A 511 7.27 16.77 -2.40
CA ASN A 511 8.28 16.41 -1.40
C ASN A 511 9.70 16.72 -1.90
N GLU A 512 10.04 16.36 -3.13
CA GLU A 512 11.35 16.66 -3.73
C GLU A 512 11.59 18.18 -3.87
N CYS A 513 10.59 18.96 -4.30
CA CYS A 513 10.68 20.42 -4.35
C CYS A 513 10.91 21.05 -2.97
N SER A 514 10.33 20.46 -1.90
CA SER A 514 10.52 20.95 -0.54
C SER A 514 11.92 20.64 0.03
N GLN A 515 12.57 19.58 -0.46
CA GLN A 515 13.89 19.13 0.01
C GLN A 515 15.06 19.64 -0.86
N SER A 516 14.77 20.20 -2.03
CA SER A 516 15.79 20.67 -2.98
C SER A 516 16.51 21.95 -2.51
N SER A 517 17.82 22.00 -2.73
CA SER A 517 18.68 23.18 -2.54
C SER A 517 18.83 24.04 -3.82
N ASP A 518 18.30 23.57 -4.95
CA ASP A 518 18.33 24.29 -6.22
C ASP A 518 17.43 25.54 -6.15
N PRO A 519 17.92 26.76 -6.44
CA PRO A 519 17.11 27.98 -6.42
C PRO A 519 15.87 27.95 -7.33
N ASP A 520 15.86 27.12 -8.37
CA ASP A 520 14.77 26.98 -9.35
C ASP A 520 13.74 25.92 -8.93
N LEU A 521 14.13 24.94 -8.11
CA LEU A 521 13.23 23.90 -7.56
C LEU A 521 12.82 24.16 -6.10
N SER A 522 13.65 24.87 -5.35
CA SER A 522 13.41 25.21 -3.95
C SER A 522 12.27 26.22 -3.88
N LEU A 523 11.21 25.82 -3.18
CA LEU A 523 10.08 26.68 -2.93
C LEU A 523 10.56 27.82 -2.04
N ARG A 524 10.88 28.99 -2.61
CA ARG A 524 11.45 30.17 -1.93
C ARG A 524 10.65 30.66 -0.70
N GLN A 525 9.51 30.05 -0.37
CA GLN A 525 8.70 30.32 0.82
C GLN A 525 7.96 29.07 1.38
N ASN A 526 8.42 27.83 1.15
CA ASN A 526 7.69 26.58 1.51
C ASN A 526 6.24 26.52 0.94
N LYS A 527 5.94 27.26 -0.12
CA LYS A 527 4.63 27.26 -0.76
C LYS A 527 4.61 26.29 -1.94
N VAL A 528 3.72 25.30 -1.89
CA VAL A 528 3.46 24.39 -3.00
C VAL A 528 3.05 25.20 -4.25
N PRO A 529 3.55 24.89 -5.46
CA PRO A 529 3.15 25.61 -6.66
C PRO A 529 1.65 25.42 -6.92
N ASP A 530 0.95 26.48 -7.31
CA ASP A 530 -0.51 26.46 -7.51
C ASP A 530 -0.96 25.35 -8.47
N TYR A 531 -0.20 25.11 -9.55
CA TYR A 531 -0.49 24.05 -10.51
C TYR A 531 -0.41 22.65 -9.88
N ALA A 532 0.54 22.42 -8.98
CA ALA A 532 0.72 21.14 -8.30
C ALA A 532 -0.39 20.93 -7.27
N GLU A 533 -0.77 21.99 -6.55
CA GLU A 533 -1.92 21.97 -5.65
C GLU A 533 -3.22 21.66 -6.40
N ARG A 534 -3.45 22.28 -7.57
CA ARG A 534 -4.61 22.01 -8.43
C ARG A 534 -4.66 20.54 -8.84
N LEU A 535 -3.54 19.99 -9.32
CA LEU A 535 -3.46 18.58 -9.73
C LEU A 535 -3.74 17.66 -8.54
N VAL A 536 -3.08 17.87 -7.40
CA VAL A 536 -3.29 17.06 -6.19
C VAL A 536 -4.75 17.09 -5.75
N LYS A 537 -5.39 18.27 -5.69
CA LYS A 537 -6.82 18.39 -5.33
C LYS A 537 -7.72 17.62 -6.31
N LYS A 538 -7.46 17.73 -7.62
CA LYS A 538 -8.18 16.99 -8.66
C LYS A 538 -8.03 15.48 -8.44
N GLN A 539 -6.81 15.00 -8.27
CA GLN A 539 -6.56 13.56 -8.12
C GLN A 539 -7.03 13.01 -6.78
N MET A 540 -6.95 13.75 -5.68
CA MET A 540 -7.49 13.34 -4.39
C MET A 540 -9.00 13.08 -4.47
N ARG A 541 -9.76 13.93 -5.19
CA ARG A 541 -11.19 13.71 -5.42
C ARG A 541 -11.45 12.49 -6.31
N ALA A 542 -10.65 12.30 -7.35
CA ALA A 542 -10.79 11.18 -8.28
C ALA A 542 -10.36 9.84 -7.66
N ALA A 543 -9.40 9.84 -6.76
CA ALA A 543 -8.89 8.68 -6.02
C ALA A 543 -9.59 8.48 -4.66
N TRP A 544 -10.59 9.30 -4.33
CA TRP A 544 -11.27 9.28 -3.04
C TRP A 544 -11.87 7.89 -2.73
N LEU A 545 -11.66 7.43 -1.51
CA LEU A 545 -11.96 6.06 -1.08
C LEU A 545 -13.43 5.69 -1.27
N PHE A 546 -14.35 6.60 -1.00
CA PHE A 546 -15.80 6.37 -1.17
C PHE A 546 -16.36 6.77 -2.53
N ARG A 547 -15.50 7.09 -3.52
CA ARG A 547 -15.96 7.58 -4.83
C ARG A 547 -16.96 6.63 -5.49
N GLU A 548 -16.63 5.34 -5.60
CA GLU A 548 -17.52 4.34 -6.21
C GLU A 548 -18.86 4.22 -5.46
N ALA A 549 -18.80 4.18 -4.12
CA ALA A 549 -19.99 4.11 -3.28
C ALA A 549 -20.88 5.36 -3.44
N SER A 550 -20.27 6.54 -3.51
CA SER A 550 -20.99 7.81 -3.70
C SER A 550 -21.72 7.89 -5.04
N ILE A 551 -21.09 7.41 -6.12
CA ILE A 551 -21.69 7.35 -7.45
C ILE A 551 -22.87 6.37 -7.45
N LYS A 552 -22.69 5.18 -6.86
CA LYS A 552 -23.71 4.13 -6.83
C LYS A 552 -24.96 4.53 -6.03
N HIS A 553 -24.78 5.29 -4.95
CA HIS A 553 -25.86 5.69 -4.03
C HIS A 553 -26.39 7.11 -4.28
N GLY A 554 -26.12 7.67 -5.46
CA GLY A 554 -26.79 8.87 -5.95
C GLY A 554 -26.46 10.14 -5.15
N ALA A 555 -25.26 10.23 -4.57
CA ALA A 555 -24.80 11.47 -3.98
C ALA A 555 -24.65 12.52 -5.09
N VAL A 556 -25.57 13.48 -5.10
CA VAL A 556 -25.55 14.65 -5.99
C VAL A 556 -24.25 15.40 -5.71
N HIS A 557 -23.26 15.26 -6.60
CA HIS A 557 -22.26 16.30 -6.72
C HIS A 557 -23.05 17.56 -7.08
N GLY A 558 -22.98 18.60 -6.25
CA GLY A 558 -23.53 19.90 -6.60
C GLY A 558 -23.03 20.26 -7.99
N GLU A 559 -23.95 20.63 -8.89
CA GLU A 559 -23.73 21.00 -10.29
C GLU A 559 -22.91 22.31 -10.46
N GLY A 560 -21.99 22.60 -9.54
CA GLY A 560 -20.99 23.67 -9.65
C GLY A 560 -19.64 23.21 -10.18
N ASP A 561 -19.27 21.93 -10.03
CA ASP A 561 -17.87 21.50 -10.19
C ASP A 561 -17.52 20.95 -11.59
N THR A 562 -18.50 20.69 -12.46
CA THR A 562 -18.25 20.35 -13.86
C THR A 562 -18.02 21.57 -14.75
N ARG A 563 -18.28 22.78 -14.26
CA ARG A 563 -18.11 24.01 -15.04
C ARG A 563 -16.68 24.54 -15.07
N ASP A 564 -15.83 24.08 -14.15
CA ASP A 564 -14.39 24.33 -14.18
C ASP A 564 -13.61 23.26 -14.96
N MET A 565 -14.27 22.24 -15.51
CA MET A 565 -13.63 21.23 -16.39
C MET A 565 -13.22 21.78 -17.76
N TYR A 566 -13.69 22.97 -18.15
CA TYR A 566 -13.26 23.69 -19.35
C TYR A 566 -12.97 25.17 -19.02
N GLY A 567 -12.34 25.42 -17.87
CA GLY A 567 -11.69 26.69 -17.61
C GLY A 567 -10.53 26.86 -18.56
N GLN A 568 -10.62 27.87 -19.43
CA GLN A 568 -9.65 28.29 -20.43
C GLN A 568 -8.20 28.15 -19.90
N GLU A 569 -7.39 27.32 -20.58
CA GLU A 569 -5.96 27.13 -20.34
C GLU A 569 -5.25 28.49 -20.34
N ALA A 570 -5.11 29.09 -19.17
CA ALA A 570 -4.27 30.25 -18.97
C ALA A 570 -2.85 29.74 -18.75
N ASP A 571 -2.12 29.57 -19.85
CA ASP A 571 -0.68 29.76 -19.98
C ASP A 571 0.15 29.46 -18.71
N ASP A 572 0.23 28.17 -18.31
CA ASP A 572 1.10 27.67 -17.22
C ASP A 572 2.58 27.55 -17.69
N SER A 573 3.01 28.37 -18.67
CA SER A 573 4.28 28.28 -19.41
C SER A 573 5.55 28.52 -18.60
N GLU A 574 5.45 28.85 -17.31
CA GLU A 574 6.62 29.28 -16.52
C GLU A 574 7.61 28.13 -16.22
N TRP A 575 7.14 26.87 -16.20
CA TRP A 575 8.02 25.69 -15.98
C TRP A 575 8.31 24.87 -17.25
N GLU A 576 7.72 25.25 -18.40
CA GLU A 576 7.82 24.50 -19.64
C GLU A 576 9.15 24.68 -20.39
N THR A 577 10.10 25.46 -19.86
CA THR A 577 11.34 25.72 -20.60
C THR A 577 12.34 24.56 -20.50
N ALA A 578 12.80 24.09 -21.65
CA ALA A 578 13.95 23.21 -21.80
C ALA A 578 15.26 23.99 -21.51
N SER A 579 15.47 24.42 -20.27
CA SER A 579 16.73 25.04 -19.85
C SER A 579 17.41 24.29 -18.71
N GLU A 580 18.74 24.20 -18.85
CA GLU A 580 19.69 23.50 -18.01
C GLU A 580 20.64 24.48 -17.34
N SER A 581 21.05 24.19 -16.12
CA SER A 581 22.42 24.43 -15.67
C SER A 581 22.76 23.55 -14.45
N ASP A 582 23.20 22.32 -14.71
CA ASP A 582 24.15 21.63 -13.82
C ASP A 582 25.55 21.77 -14.43
N VAL A 583 25.96 23.02 -14.68
CA VAL A 583 27.38 23.37 -14.81
C VAL A 583 27.81 23.87 -13.45
N GLY A 584 27.89 22.94 -12.49
CA GLY A 584 28.44 23.16 -11.16
C GLY A 584 29.85 22.61 -11.10
N ASN A 585 30.81 23.42 -11.55
CA ASN A 585 32.26 23.34 -11.34
C ASN A 585 33.00 22.09 -11.87
N ASP A 586 33.83 22.34 -12.89
CA ASP A 586 34.75 21.40 -13.51
C ASP A 586 35.73 20.73 -12.54
N GLY A 587 35.96 19.43 -12.77
CA GLY A 587 37.32 18.94 -12.94
C GLY A 587 38.14 18.74 -11.68
N ARG A 588 37.74 17.79 -10.83
CA ARG A 588 38.58 16.83 -10.07
C ARG A 588 37.67 16.12 -9.07
N ASP A 589 38.02 14.87 -8.78
CA ASP A 589 37.38 14.03 -7.75
C ASP A 589 36.05 13.37 -8.17
N ASP A 590 36.12 12.41 -9.09
CA ASP A 590 35.60 11.06 -8.78
C ASP A 590 36.10 10.01 -9.81
N ILE A 591 37.38 9.64 -9.67
CA ILE A 591 37.87 8.34 -10.15
C ILE A 591 38.48 7.70 -8.91
N GLY A 592 37.61 7.29 -7.98
CA GLY A 592 37.96 6.50 -6.81
C GLY A 592 37.34 5.12 -6.94
N ASP A 593 38.17 4.13 -7.30
CA ASP A 593 38.05 2.69 -7.12
C ASP A 593 36.68 2.09 -6.71
N ASP A 594 35.99 1.50 -7.68
CA ASP A 594 34.97 0.47 -7.47
C ASP A 594 35.58 -0.93 -7.70
N GLU A 595 36.80 -1.14 -7.20
CA GLU A 595 37.51 -2.43 -7.17
C GLU A 595 37.88 -2.82 -5.73
N SER A 596 36.90 -2.99 -4.84
CA SER A 596 37.19 -3.67 -3.55
C SER A 596 35.97 -4.29 -2.87
N GLU A 597 35.21 -5.15 -3.55
CA GLU A 597 34.25 -6.01 -2.83
C GLU A 597 34.16 -7.42 -3.44
N TRP A 598 35.30 -8.10 -3.52
CA TRP A 598 35.36 -9.56 -3.66
C TRP A 598 36.38 -10.13 -2.68
N LYS A 599 35.93 -10.47 -1.46
CA LYS A 599 36.29 -11.71 -0.74
C LYS A 599 35.61 -11.84 0.62
N ASN A 600 34.99 -13.00 0.78
CA ASN A 600 34.60 -13.69 2.01
C ASN A 600 33.38 -13.13 2.77
N ASP A 601 32.26 -13.86 2.70
CA ASP A 601 31.93 -14.78 3.79
C ASP A 601 31.00 -15.91 3.33
N ILE A 602 31.40 -17.12 3.73
CA ILE A 602 30.67 -18.38 3.62
C ILE A 602 29.95 -18.60 4.96
N GLU A 603 28.76 -19.18 4.88
CA GLU A 603 27.90 -19.70 5.96
C GLU A 603 27.07 -18.70 6.78
N SER A 604 25.80 -18.55 6.38
CA SER A 604 24.70 -18.51 7.34
C SER A 604 23.47 -19.23 6.79
N LYS A 605 22.97 -20.17 7.59
CA LYS A 605 21.87 -21.09 7.30
C LYS A 605 20.52 -20.38 7.37
N ASP A 606 19.64 -20.82 6.47
CA ASP A 606 18.19 -20.67 6.53
C ASP A 606 17.64 -20.79 7.96
N LYS A 607 17.00 -19.72 8.45
CA LYS A 607 15.90 -19.79 9.41
C LYS A 607 14.92 -18.66 9.16
N HIS A 608 13.83 -19.01 8.49
CA HIS A 608 12.58 -18.24 8.50
C HIS A 608 12.07 -18.07 9.93
N GLY A 609 11.70 -16.84 10.27
CA GLY A 609 11.11 -16.45 11.54
C GLY A 609 10.88 -14.95 11.57
N TYR A 610 9.89 -14.47 10.81
CA TYR A 610 9.44 -13.08 10.90
C TYR A 610 8.71 -12.92 12.24
N ASN A 611 9.32 -12.20 13.17
CA ASN A 611 8.72 -11.81 14.43
C ASN A 611 9.24 -10.41 14.79
N VAL A 612 8.53 -9.33 14.40
CA VAL A 612 8.83 -7.98 14.89
C VAL A 612 7.55 -7.13 14.99
N GLN A 613 7.32 -6.70 16.22
CA GLN A 613 6.54 -5.59 16.79
C GLN A 613 5.66 -4.72 15.86
N LEU A 614 4.35 -4.74 16.16
CA LEU A 614 3.36 -3.76 15.73
C LEU A 614 3.39 -2.55 16.68
N THR A 615 3.69 -1.37 16.17
CA THR A 615 3.36 -0.08 16.79
C THR A 615 2.15 0.50 16.05
N GLU A 616 0.98 0.50 16.68
CA GLU A 616 -0.18 1.32 16.26
C GLU A 616 -0.05 2.66 17.00
N ASP A 617 0.18 3.75 16.25
CA ASP A 617 0.18 5.11 16.80
C ASP A 617 -1.25 5.59 17.12
N GLU A 618 -1.33 6.29 18.25
CA GLU A 618 -2.53 6.80 18.92
C GLU A 618 -3.26 7.88 18.11
N ALA A 619 -4.60 7.78 18.00
CA ALA A 619 -5.57 8.85 18.27
C ALA A 619 -7.01 8.35 18.06
#